data_AF-A0A1W9LL49-F1
#
_entry.id   AF-A0A1W9LL49-F1
#
_cell.length_a   1.000
_cell.length_b   1.000
_cell.length_c   1.000
_cell.angle_alpha   90.00
_cell.angle_beta   90.00
_cell.angle_gamma   90.00
#
_symmetry.space_group_name_H-M   'P 1'
#
loop_
_entity.id
_entity.type
_entity.pdbx_description
1 polymer ?
#
loop_
_entity_poly.entity_id
_entity_poly.type
_entity_poly.pdbx_seq_one_letter_code
_entity_poly.pdbx_strand_id
1 'polypeptide(L)'
;MEWLKSVVDYGIIGFLIVLSVIAVSVAIEKYLFFKRIRLDTYQDKKTLEIALINKINIISTIGSNAPYIGLLGTVLGIMLTFQTMGN
;
A
#
# COMPACT_ATOMS: atom_id res chain seq x y z
N MET A 1 -3.09 24.34 -17.36
CA MET A 1 -2.09 23.38 -16.84
C MET A 1 -2.22 23.14 -15.34
N GLU A 2 -2.68 24.12 -14.56
CA GLU A 2 -2.85 23.98 -13.09
C GLU A 2 -3.86 22.90 -12.65
N TRP A 3 -4.92 22.68 -13.44
CA TRP A 3 -5.90 21.62 -13.16
C TRP A 3 -5.26 20.23 -13.21
N LEU A 4 -4.37 19.99 -14.19
CA LEU A 4 -3.71 18.70 -14.38
C LEU A 4 -2.71 18.44 -13.25
N LYS A 5 -1.96 19.47 -12.84
CA LYS A 5 -1.07 19.39 -11.68
C LYS A 5 -1.84 19.03 -10.41
N SER A 6 -2.97 19.71 -10.18
CA SER A 6 -3.81 19.46 -9.00
C SER A 6 -4.40 18.05 -9.01
N VAL A 7 -4.87 17.57 -10.16
CA VAL A 7 -5.41 16.20 -10.31
C VAL A 7 -4.32 15.16 -10.02
N VAL A 8 -3.09 15.36 -10.51
CA VAL A 8 -1.97 14.45 -10.25
C VAL A 8 -1.60 14.44 -8.77
N ASP A 9 -1.40 15.62 -8.17
CA ASP A 9 -1.00 15.75 -6.77
C ASP A 9 -2.06 15.13 -5.83
N TYR A 10 -3.33 15.51 -5.98
CA TYR A 10 -4.42 14.98 -5.14
C TYR A 10 -4.76 13.53 -5.46
N GLY A 11 -4.62 13.09 -6.72
CA GLY A 11 -4.87 11.71 -7.12
C GLY A 11 -3.89 10.74 -6.46
N ILE A 12 -2.61 11.08 -6.43
CA ILE A 12 -1.56 10.23 -5.87
C ILE A 12 -1.64 10.20 -4.34
N ILE A 13 -1.85 11.35 -3.71
CA ILE A 13 -2.07 11.42 -2.26
C ILE A 13 -3.33 10.62 -1.88
N GLY A 14 -4.43 10.80 -2.60
CA GLY A 14 -5.67 10.07 -2.37
C GLY A 14 -5.48 8.55 -2.49
N PHE A 15 -4.77 8.10 -3.52
CA PHE A 15 -4.46 6.69 -3.71
C PHE A 15 -3.59 6.13 -2.58
N LEU A 16 -2.56 6.86 -2.15
CA LEU A 16 -1.71 6.46 -1.03
C LEU A 16 -2.48 6.39 0.30
N ILE A 17 -3.44 7.30 0.53
CA ILE A 17 -4.33 7.25 1.70
C ILE A 17 -5.17 5.98 1.66
N VAL A 18 -5.77 5.63 0.51
CA VAL A 18 -6.55 4.39 0.36
C VAL A 18 -5.68 3.16 0.65
N LEU A 19 -4.47 3.10 0.08
CA LEU A 19 -3.52 2.02 0.35
C LEU A 19 -3.13 1.94 1.83
N SER A 20 -2.96 3.09 2.49
CA SER A 20 -2.67 3.17 3.93
C SER A 20 -3.81 2.58 4.76
N VAL A 21 -5.06 2.96 4.48
CA VAL A 21 -6.25 2.42 5.17
C VAL A 21 -6.34 0.90 4.99
N ILE A 22 -6.11 0.39 3.77
CA ILE A 22 -6.12 -1.05 3.49
C ILE A 22 -5.01 -1.75 4.29
N ALA A 23 -3.78 -1.22 4.26
CA ALA A 23 -2.66 -1.80 4.98
C ALA A 23 -2.92 -1.88 6.49
N VAL A 24 -3.44 -0.81 7.09
CA VAL A 24 -3.79 -0.78 8.52
C VAL A 24 -4.92 -1.75 8.84
N SER A 25 -5.96 -1.82 8.01
CA SER A 25 -7.06 -2.77 8.20
C SER A 25 -6.57 -4.22 8.21
N VAL A 26 -5.70 -4.59 7.26
CA VAL A 26 -5.12 -5.94 7.20
C VAL A 26 -4.18 -6.19 8.37
N ALA A 27 -3.42 -5.18 8.81
CA ALA A 27 -2.53 -5.27 9.97
C ALA A 27 -3.31 -5.57 11.26
N ILE A 28 -4.45 -4.90 11.46
CA ILE A 28 -5.34 -5.15 12.61
C ILE A 28 -5.90 -6.57 12.56
N GLU A 29 -6.39 -7.01 11.39
CA GLU A 29 -6.90 -8.37 11.21
C GLU A 29 -5.83 -9.42 11.59
N LYS A 30 -4.59 -9.20 11.15
CA LYS A 30 -3.48 -10.10 11.45
C LYS A 30 -3.06 -10.08 12.91
N TYR A 31 -3.02 -8.91 13.55
CA TYR A 31 -2.73 -8.80 14.98
C TYR A 31 -3.75 -9.60 15.81
N LEU A 32 -5.04 -9.50 15.47
CA LEU A 32 -6.09 -10.28 16.13
C LEU A 32 -5.98 -11.79 15.82
N PHE A 33 -5.61 -12.15 14.59
CA PHE A 33 -5.37 -13.54 14.20
C PHE A 33 -4.25 -14.17 15.03
N PHE A 34 -3.11 -13.48 15.20
CA PHE A 34 -1.99 -13.96 16.03
C PHE A 34 -2.39 -14.12 17.49
N LYS A 35 -3.27 -13.26 18.03
CA LYS A 35 -3.75 -13.39 19.41
C LYS A 35 -4.70 -14.57 19.61
N ARG A 36 -5.40 -15.02 18.58
CA ARG A 36 -6.42 -16.10 18.65
C ARG A 36 -5.93 -17.45 18.13
N ILE A 37 -4.73 -17.54 17.57
CA ILE A 37 -4.25 -18.77 16.96
C ILE A 37 -4.01 -19.85 18.03
N ARG A 38 -4.59 -21.03 17.81
CA ARG A 38 -4.39 -22.23 18.66
C ARG A 38 -3.50 -23.20 17.90
N LEU A 39 -2.24 -23.33 18.32
CA LEU A 39 -1.23 -24.14 17.64
C LEU A 39 -1.60 -25.63 17.59
N ASP A 40 -2.37 -26.08 18.58
CA ASP A 40 -2.90 -27.42 18.77
C ASP A 40 -4.01 -27.82 17.77
N THR A 41 -4.50 -26.87 16.96
CA THR A 41 -5.51 -27.15 15.91
C THR A 41 -4.88 -27.49 14.55
N TYR A 42 -3.57 -27.28 14.38
CA TYR A 42 -2.88 -27.52 13.11
C TYR A 42 -2.11 -28.85 13.15
N GLN A 43 -2.46 -29.79 12.27
CA GLN A 43 -1.81 -31.10 12.16
C GLN A 43 -0.39 -31.02 11.57
N ASP A 44 -0.16 -30.10 10.64
CA ASP A 44 1.10 -29.97 9.91
C ASP A 44 1.66 -28.55 9.97
N LYS A 45 2.98 -28.44 10.12
CA LYS A 45 3.72 -27.17 10.11
C LYS A 45 3.45 -26.33 8.84
N LYS A 46 3.28 -27.00 7.70
CA LYS A 46 3.01 -26.36 6.40
C LYS A 46 1.66 -25.63 6.38
N THR A 47 0.62 -26.25 6.95
CA THR A 47 -0.73 -25.65 7.01
C THR A 47 -0.76 -24.44 7.93
N LEU A 48 -0.02 -24.51 9.03
CA LEU A 48 0.19 -23.39 9.94
C LEU A 48 0.91 -22.23 9.21
N GLU A 49 2.00 -22.51 8.51
CA GLU A 49 2.77 -21.51 7.75
C GLU A 49 1.91 -20.78 6.70
N ILE A 50 1.11 -21.53 5.93
CA ILE A 50 0.17 -20.94 4.96
C ILE A 50 -0.83 -20.01 5.67
N ALA A 51 -1.39 -20.42 6.80
CA ALA A 51 -2.35 -19.60 7.55
C ALA A 51 -1.72 -18.32 8.12
N LEU A 52 -0.46 -18.38 8.56
CA LEU A 52 0.30 -17.21 9.02
C LEU A 52 0.55 -16.23 7.86
N ILE A 53 1.10 -16.71 6.75
CA ILE A 53 1.50 -15.88 5.59
C ILE A 53 0.29 -15.31 4.85
N ASN A 54 -0.85 -16.00 4.86
CA ASN A 54 -2.05 -15.54 4.19
C ASN A 54 -2.40 -14.10 4.61
N LYS A 55 -2.78 -13.23 3.67
CA LYS A 55 -3.01 -11.78 3.85
C LYS A 55 -1.80 -10.90 4.24
N ILE A 56 -0.69 -11.44 4.76
CA ILE A 56 0.55 -10.66 4.99
C ILE A 56 1.14 -10.19 3.65
N ASN A 57 0.99 -10.99 2.59
CA ASN A 57 1.41 -10.63 1.24
C ASN A 57 0.80 -9.29 0.76
N ILE A 58 -0.42 -8.95 1.18
CA ILE A 58 -1.06 -7.69 0.81
C ILE A 58 -0.27 -6.50 1.39
N ILE A 59 0.08 -6.56 2.68
CA ILE A 59 0.88 -5.52 3.34
C ILE A 59 2.27 -5.46 2.69
N SER A 60 2.87 -6.60 2.37
CA SER A 60 4.18 -6.67 1.69
C SER A 60 4.15 -6.00 0.30
N THR A 61 3.13 -6.28 -0.51
CA THR A 61 2.93 -5.67 -1.82
C THR A 61 2.67 -4.17 -1.71
N ILE A 62 1.84 -3.73 -0.76
CA ILE A 62 1.59 -2.30 -0.55
C ILE A 62 2.86 -1.59 -0.08
N GLY A 63 3.55 -2.14 0.91
CA GLY A 63 4.76 -1.54 1.49
C GLY A 63 5.91 -1.43 0.49
N SER A 64 6.08 -2.41 -0.39
CA SER A 64 7.10 -2.39 -1.44
C SER A 64 6.77 -1.47 -2.62
N ASN A 65 5.49 -1.30 -2.96
CA ASN A 65 5.09 -0.52 -4.15
C ASN A 65 4.65 0.92 -3.86
N ALA A 66 4.19 1.23 -2.64
CA ALA A 66 3.80 2.59 -2.26
C ALA A 66 4.90 3.65 -2.49
N PRO A 67 6.21 3.38 -2.23
CA PRO A 67 7.28 4.33 -2.53
C PRO A 67 7.38 4.67 -4.03
N TYR A 68 7.18 3.69 -4.92
CA TYR A 68 7.22 3.91 -6.36
C TYR A 68 6.07 4.79 -6.85
N ILE A 69 4.88 4.65 -6.25
CA ILE A 69 3.73 5.51 -6.54
C ILE A 69 4.00 6.95 -6.09
N GLY A 70 4.59 7.13 -4.90
CA GLY A 70 5.00 8.45 -4.42
C GLY A 70 6.06 9.10 -5.32
N LEU A 71 7.08 8.33 -5.73
CA LEU A 71 8.10 8.78 -6.69
C LEU A 71 7.48 9.17 -8.03
N LEU A 72 6.53 8.38 -8.54
CA LEU A 72 5.82 8.69 -9.78
C LEU A 72 5.12 10.06 -9.69
N GLY A 73 4.56 10.41 -8.53
CA GLY A 73 3.95 11.71 -8.32
C GLY A 73 4.93 12.87 -8.33
N THR A 74 6.09 12.71 -7.69
CA THR A 74 7.11 13.76 -7.73
C THR A 74 7.63 13.98 -9.15
N VAL A 75 7.84 12.90 -9.91
CA VAL A 75 8.27 12.96 -11.31
C VAL A 75 7.24 13.66 -12.19
N LEU A 76 5.96 13.28 -12.09
CA LEU A 76 4.88 13.94 -12.84
C LEU A 76 4.75 15.43 -12.47
N GLY A 77 4.82 15.77 -11.18
CA GLY A 77 4.74 17.15 -10.71
C GLY A 77 5.88 18.03 -11.26
N ILE A 78 7.10 17.49 -11.28
CA ILE A 78 8.26 18.17 -11.88
C ILE A 78 8.05 18.35 -13.40
N MET A 79 7.64 17.32 -14.12
CA MET A 79 7.40 17.41 -15.57
C MET A 79 6.36 18.48 -15.93
N LEU A 80 5.25 18.53 -15.19
CA LEU A 80 4.21 19.55 -15.39
C LEU A 80 4.71 20.97 -15.07
N THR A 81 5.58 21.10 -14.06
CA THR A 81 6.21 22.39 -13.72
C THR A 81 7.07 22.88 -14.88
N PHE A 82 7.96 22.03 -15.41
CA PHE A 82 8.79 22.39 -16.57
C PHE A 82 7.96 22.69 -17.82
N GLN A 83 6.88 21.94 -18.07
CA GLN A 83 5.97 22.20 -19.17
C GLN A 83 5.28 23.57 -19.04
N THR A 84 4.94 23.98 -17.81
CA THR A 84 4.32 25.29 -17.55
C THR A 84 5.32 26.45 -17.67
N MET A 85 6.61 26.22 -17.43
CA MET A 85 7.67 27.24 -17.59
C MET A 85 8.09 27.42 -19.05
N GLY A 86 8.03 26.35 -19.85
CA GLY A 86 8.41 26.37 -21.27
C GLY A 86 7.34 26.91 -22.21
N ASN A 87 6.15 27.19 -21.69
CA ASN A 87 4.99 27.68 -22.43
C ASN A 87 4.51 29.02 -21.87
#